data_AF-A0A8J7HAG1-F1
#
_entry.id   AF-A0A8J7HAG1-F1
#
_cell.length_a   1.000
_cell.length_b   1.000
_cell.length_c   1.000
_cell.angle_alpha   90.00
_cell.angle_beta   90.00
_cell.angle_gamma   90.00
#
_symmetry.space_group_name_H-M   'P 1'
#
loop_
_entity.id
_entity.type
_entity.pdbx_description
1 polymer ?
#
loop_
_entity_poly.entity_id
_entity_poly.type
_entity_poly.pdbx_seq_one_letter_code
_entity_poly.pdbx_strand_id
1 'polypeptide(L)'
;MAYVPYGYTITDGVVTVDEKAAGQVKEFFEKYISGLSLTVAGEQAGIEKTHSVMGRILKNVLYLGDDVYPAIIDKETFDKAEEVRNKRAKDLGRIVELAAFTSPPPMERFKMGKVGGKLPAEPIARAEYLYNLIESE
;
A
#
# COMPACT_ATOMS: atom_id res chain seq x y z
N MET A 1 16.34 10.53 -12.10
CA MET A 1 15.33 10.81 -13.14
C MET A 1 14.11 11.37 -12.43
N ALA A 2 13.68 12.60 -12.74
CA ALA A 2 12.43 13.12 -12.19
C ALA A 2 11.26 12.31 -12.76
N TYR A 3 10.30 11.94 -11.91
CA TYR A 3 9.12 11.21 -12.35
C TYR A 3 8.09 12.20 -12.91
N VAL A 4 7.71 12.03 -14.17
CA VAL A 4 6.63 12.81 -14.80
C VAL A 4 5.37 11.94 -14.83
N PRO A 5 4.23 12.42 -14.30
CA PRO A 5 2.98 11.67 -14.37
C PRO A 5 2.53 11.46 -15.82
N TYR A 6 1.85 10.35 -16.06
CA TYR A 6 1.30 10.02 -17.37
C TYR A 6 0.27 11.07 -17.81
N GLY A 7 0.29 11.51 -19.07
CA GLY A 7 -0.54 12.65 -19.52
C GLY A 7 0.19 13.99 -19.55
N TYR A 8 1.42 14.06 -19.02
CA TYR A 8 2.28 15.23 -19.13
C TYR A 8 3.58 14.90 -19.85
N THR A 9 4.10 15.88 -20.56
CA THR A 9 5.41 15.89 -21.22
C THR A 9 6.18 17.13 -20.81
N ILE A 10 7.50 17.06 -20.83
CA ILE A 10 8.34 18.24 -20.61
C ILE A 10 8.79 18.72 -21.98
N THR A 11 8.37 19.93 -22.35
CA THR A 11 8.75 20.58 -23.60
C THR A 11 9.45 21.89 -23.23
N ASP A 12 10.70 22.05 -23.64
CA ASP A 12 11.53 23.24 -23.36
C ASP A 12 11.65 23.59 -21.85
N GLY A 13 11.65 22.58 -20.98
CA GLY A 13 11.76 22.75 -19.53
C GLY A 13 10.46 23.12 -18.83
N VAL A 14 9.35 23.25 -19.58
CA VAL A 14 8.00 23.50 -19.06
C VAL A 14 7.19 22.22 -19.16
N VAL A 15 6.37 21.96 -18.15
CA VAL A 15 5.43 20.84 -18.17
C VAL A 15 4.23 21.20 -19.04
N THR A 16 4.02 20.43 -20.10
CA THR A 16 2.91 20.56 -21.03
C THR A 16 2.01 19.34 -20.96
N VAL A 17 0.72 19.53 -21.24
CA VAL A 17 -0.24 18.41 -21.33
C VAL A 17 -0.11 17.75 -22.68
N ASP A 18 0.08 16.43 -22.70
CA ASP A 18 -0.07 15.64 -23.91
C ASP A 18 -1.55 15.33 -24.09
N GLU A 19 -2.21 16.00 -25.03
CA GLU A 19 -3.66 15.89 -25.27
C GLU A 19 -4.11 14.44 -25.45
N LYS A 20 -3.30 13.61 -26.13
CA LYS A 20 -3.65 12.21 -26.35
C LYS A 20 -3.66 11.46 -25.03
N ALA A 21 -2.55 11.49 -24.30
CA ALA A 21 -2.44 10.77 -23.03
C ALA A 21 -3.38 11.34 -21.95
N ALA A 22 -3.62 12.65 -21.94
CA ALA A 22 -4.57 13.30 -21.06
C ALA A 22 -6.02 12.89 -21.34
N GLY A 23 -6.39 12.75 -22.62
CA GLY A 23 -7.69 12.19 -23.02
C GLY A 23 -7.88 10.76 -22.49
N GLN A 24 -6.83 9.92 -22.59
CA GLN A 24 -6.86 8.57 -22.04
C GLN A 24 -7.02 8.56 -20.51
N VAL A 25 -6.39 9.50 -19.80
CA VAL A 25 -6.56 9.65 -18.34
C VAL A 25 -8.01 10.02 -18.01
N LYS A 26 -8.61 10.98 -18.71
CA LYS A 26 -10.03 11.35 -18.52
C LYS A 26 -10.96 10.16 -18.71
N GLU A 27 -10.82 9.46 -19.84
CA GLU A 27 -11.63 8.30 -20.16
C GLU A 27 -11.43 7.16 -19.15
N PHE A 28 -10.19 6.97 -18.67
CA PHE A 28 -9.87 5.99 -17.64
C PHE A 28 -10.57 6.28 -16.30
N PHE A 29 -10.62 7.54 -15.86
CA PHE A 29 -11.33 7.94 -14.66
C PHE A 29 -12.85 7.67 -14.79
N GLU A 30 -13.47 8.06 -15.90
CA GLU A 30 -14.89 7.83 -16.15
C GLU A 30 -15.24 6.33 -16.15
N LYS A 31 -14.43 5.52 -16.85
CA LYS A 31 -14.58 4.05 -16.90
C LYS A 31 -14.37 3.40 -15.55
N TYR A 32 -13.45 3.91 -14.74
CA TYR A 32 -13.25 3.38 -13.39
C TYR A 32 -14.45 3.69 -12.49
N ILE A 33 -14.96 4.93 -12.54
CA ILE A 33 -16.11 5.39 -11.78
C ILE A 33 -17.38 4.61 -12.16
N SER A 34 -17.54 4.24 -13.43
CA SER A 34 -18.69 3.44 -13.90
C SER A 34 -18.72 2.01 -13.35
N GLY A 35 -17.68 1.57 -12.64
CA GLY A 35 -17.65 0.26 -11.97
C GLY A 35 -16.65 -0.73 -12.55
N LEU A 36 -15.93 -0.38 -13.62
CA LEU A 36 -14.97 -1.29 -14.24
C LEU A 36 -13.75 -1.53 -13.34
N SER A 37 -13.10 -2.67 -13.54
CA SER A 37 -11.84 -2.99 -12.87
C SER A 37 -10.71 -2.08 -13.40
N LEU A 38 -9.63 -1.96 -12.63
CA LEU A 38 -8.47 -1.15 -13.04
C LEU A 38 -7.95 -1.57 -14.42
N THR A 39 -7.79 -2.88 -14.63
CA THR A 39 -7.24 -3.42 -15.89
C THR A 39 -8.18 -3.17 -17.06
N VAL A 40 -9.47 -3.46 -16.90
CA VAL A 40 -10.46 -3.30 -17.98
C VAL A 40 -10.65 -1.82 -18.34
N ALA A 41 -10.71 -0.93 -17.33
CA ALA A 41 -10.78 0.51 -17.58
C ALA A 41 -9.54 1.01 -18.33
N GLY A 42 -8.35 0.52 -17.96
CA GLY A 42 -7.08 0.88 -18.59
C GLY A 42 -7.01 0.43 -20.04
N GLU A 43 -7.34 -0.84 -20.31
CA GLU A 43 -7.39 -1.41 -21.66
C GLU A 43 -8.36 -0.65 -22.56
N GLN A 44 -9.57 -0.38 -22.06
CA GLN A 44 -10.57 0.35 -22.82
C GLN A 44 -10.18 1.82 -23.07
N ALA A 45 -9.42 2.45 -22.17
CA ALA A 45 -8.86 3.80 -22.38
C ALA A 45 -7.57 3.78 -23.23
N GLY A 46 -7.13 2.61 -23.71
CA GLY A 46 -5.90 2.46 -24.47
C GLY A 46 -4.61 2.67 -23.67
N ILE A 47 -4.69 2.54 -22.33
CA ILE A 47 -3.54 2.65 -21.43
C ILE A 47 -2.88 1.27 -21.31
N GLU A 48 -1.91 1.00 -22.17
CA GLU A 48 -1.08 -0.21 -22.13
C GLU A 48 0.02 -0.11 -21.06
N LYS A 49 -0.39 -0.04 -19.78
CA LYS A 49 0.52 0.02 -18.62
C LYS A 49 0.19 -1.05 -17.60
N THR A 50 1.11 -1.29 -16.67
CA THR A 50 0.91 -2.25 -15.59
C THR A 50 -0.19 -1.78 -14.63
N HIS A 51 -0.90 -2.72 -13.99
CA HIS A 51 -1.91 -2.46 -12.95
C HIS A 51 -1.42 -1.48 -11.87
N SER A 52 -0.16 -1.56 -11.45
CA SER A 52 0.44 -0.65 -10.47
C SER A 52 0.50 0.80 -10.95
N VAL A 53 0.73 1.04 -12.24
CA VAL A 53 0.76 2.37 -12.86
C VAL A 53 -0.65 2.95 -12.93
N MET A 54 -1.62 2.16 -13.40
CA MET A 54 -3.03 2.56 -13.41
C MET A 54 -3.52 2.94 -12.00
N GLY A 55 -3.13 2.15 -10.98
CA GLY A 55 -3.43 2.46 -9.59
C GLY A 55 -2.76 3.74 -9.06
N ARG A 56 -1.60 4.14 -9.62
CA ARG A 56 -0.97 5.44 -9.32
C ARG A 56 -1.68 6.59 -10.02
N ILE A 57 -2.17 6.39 -11.25
CA ILE A 57 -2.91 7.41 -12.00
C ILE A 57 -4.13 7.88 -11.19
N LEU A 58 -4.93 6.97 -10.65
CA LEU A 58 -6.12 7.32 -9.84
C LEU A 58 -5.80 8.05 -8.52
N LYS A 59 -4.58 7.93 -7.99
CA LYS A 59 -4.20 8.50 -6.70
C LYS A 59 -3.45 9.81 -6.82
N ASN A 60 -3.05 10.19 -8.03
CA ASN A 60 -2.12 11.28 -8.18
C ASN A 60 -2.85 12.63 -8.18
N VAL A 61 -2.63 13.39 -7.12
CA VAL A 61 -3.22 14.72 -6.91
C VAL A 61 -2.77 15.72 -7.98
N LEU A 62 -1.63 15.48 -8.64
CA LEU A 62 -1.10 16.33 -9.72
C LEU A 62 -2.02 16.42 -10.94
N TYR A 63 -3.06 15.58 -11.05
CA TYR A 63 -4.07 15.70 -12.10
C TYR A 63 -5.11 16.79 -11.84
N LEU A 64 -5.25 17.25 -10.60
CA LEU A 64 -6.13 18.37 -10.23
C LEU A 64 -5.56 19.74 -10.63
N GLY A 65 -4.28 19.76 -11.00
CA GLY A 65 -3.53 20.95 -11.34
C GLY A 65 -2.82 21.59 -10.14
N ASP A 66 -1.66 22.16 -10.42
CA ASP A 66 -0.84 22.98 -9.52
C ASP A 66 -0.16 24.08 -10.36
N ASP A 67 0.68 24.93 -9.76
CA ASP A 67 1.39 26.00 -10.48
C ASP A 67 2.29 25.47 -11.62
N VAL A 68 2.76 24.23 -11.50
CA VAL A 68 3.63 23.56 -12.47
C VAL A 68 2.87 22.62 -13.42
N TYR A 69 1.80 21.98 -12.96
CA TYR A 69 1.07 20.96 -13.71
C TYR A 69 -0.32 21.48 -14.08
N PRO A 70 -0.66 21.63 -15.37
CA PRO A 70 -2.00 22.05 -15.75
C PRO A 70 -3.05 20.99 -15.38
N ALA A 71 -4.24 21.39 -14.92
CA ALA A 71 -5.28 20.45 -14.52
C ALA A 71 -5.78 19.59 -15.70
N ILE A 72 -5.82 18.27 -15.51
CA ILE A 72 -6.39 17.30 -16.46
C ILE A 72 -7.75 16.80 -15.98
N ILE A 73 -7.96 16.65 -14.67
CA ILE A 73 -9.15 16.08 -14.05
C ILE A 73 -9.75 17.07 -13.05
N ASP A 74 -11.07 17.16 -13.03
CA ASP A 74 -11.81 17.97 -12.05
C ASP A 74 -11.80 17.31 -10.66
N LYS A 75 -11.80 18.14 -9.61
CA LYS A 75 -11.85 17.66 -8.21
C LYS A 75 -12.99 16.69 -7.96
N GLU A 76 -14.18 16.99 -8.46
CA GLU A 76 -15.36 16.13 -8.28
C GLU A 76 -15.17 14.73 -8.85
N THR A 77 -14.53 14.61 -10.01
CA THR A 77 -14.27 13.33 -10.68
C THR A 77 -13.21 12.54 -9.92
N PHE A 78 -12.19 13.22 -9.42
CA PHE A 78 -11.16 12.62 -8.59
C PHE A 78 -11.72 12.07 -7.28
N ASP A 79 -12.52 12.86 -6.56
CA ASP A 79 -13.13 12.48 -5.29
C ASP A 79 -14.08 11.29 -5.48
N LYS A 80 -14.90 11.28 -6.54
CA LYS A 80 -15.75 10.14 -6.89
C LYS A 80 -14.96 8.85 -7.13
N ALA A 81 -13.82 8.94 -7.82
CA ALA A 81 -12.96 7.79 -8.05
C ALA A 81 -12.36 7.27 -6.73
N GLU A 82 -11.97 8.16 -5.82
CA GLU A 82 -11.49 7.78 -4.49
C GLU A 82 -12.58 7.14 -3.63
N GLU A 83 -13.81 7.65 -3.67
CA GLU A 83 -14.96 7.04 -2.99
C GLU A 83 -15.23 5.62 -3.49
N VAL A 84 -15.27 5.40 -4.81
CA VAL A 84 -15.46 4.07 -5.41
C VAL A 84 -14.34 3.13 -4.96
N ARG A 85 -13.11 3.62 -4.91
CA ARG A 85 -11.96 2.85 -4.45
C ARG A 85 -12.09 2.46 -2.97
N ASN A 86 -12.50 3.39 -2.11
CA ASN A 86 -12.71 3.16 -0.70
C ASN A 86 -13.86 2.17 -0.46
N LYS A 87 -14.99 2.31 -1.18
CA LYS A 87 -16.10 1.34 -1.15
C LYS A 87 -15.61 -0.07 -1.49
N ARG A 88 -14.93 -0.23 -2.63
CA ARG A 88 -14.36 -1.54 -3.04
C ARG A 88 -13.37 -2.09 -2.03
N ALA A 89 -12.55 -1.25 -1.40
CA ALA A 89 -11.61 -1.69 -0.37
C ALA A 89 -12.33 -2.17 0.91
N LYS A 90 -13.46 -1.55 1.28
CA LYS A 90 -14.33 -2.01 2.38
C LYS A 90 -14.99 -3.33 2.01
N ASP A 91 -15.56 -3.43 0.81
CA ASP A 91 -16.25 -4.64 0.34
C ASP A 91 -15.32 -5.87 0.27
N LEU A 92 -14.06 -5.65 -0.10
CA LEU A 92 -13.03 -6.68 -0.15
C LEU A 92 -12.38 -6.97 1.22
N GLY A 93 -12.83 -6.33 2.29
CA GLY A 93 -12.26 -6.49 3.64
C GLY A 93 -10.79 -6.07 3.73
N ARG A 94 -10.31 -5.22 2.82
CA ARG A 94 -8.91 -4.73 2.79
C ARG A 94 -8.69 -3.54 3.71
N ILE A 95 -9.76 -2.83 4.07
CA ILE A 95 -9.76 -1.90 5.19
C ILE A 95 -10.06 -2.74 6.42
N VAL A 96 -9.02 -3.44 6.88
CA VAL A 96 -9.00 -3.96 8.24
C VAL A 96 -8.64 -2.74 9.08
N GLU A 97 -9.59 -2.22 9.86
CA GLU A 97 -9.16 -1.52 11.07
C GLU A 97 -8.26 -2.53 11.77
N LEU A 98 -6.95 -2.24 11.80
CA LEU A 98 -6.02 -2.97 12.63
C LEU A 98 -6.53 -2.74 14.05
N ALA A 99 -7.51 -3.55 14.47
CA ALA A 99 -7.75 -3.84 15.87
C ALA A 99 -6.36 -4.18 16.34
N ALA A 100 -5.76 -3.23 17.08
CA ALA A 100 -4.36 -3.23 17.42
C ALA A 100 -4.03 -4.67 17.71
N PHE A 101 -3.10 -5.28 16.94
CA PHE A 101 -2.71 -6.66 17.19
C PHE A 101 -2.38 -6.70 18.67
N THR A 102 -3.32 -7.15 19.50
CA THR A 102 -3.13 -7.30 20.92
C THR A 102 -2.40 -8.63 21.00
N SER A 103 -1.18 -8.63 20.46
CA SER A 103 -0.22 -9.63 20.83
C SER A 103 -0.17 -9.51 22.35
N PRO A 104 -0.39 -10.61 23.08
CA PRO A 104 -0.17 -10.58 24.51
C PRO A 104 1.23 -9.98 24.72
N PRO A 105 1.39 -9.07 25.70
CA PRO A 105 2.70 -8.50 25.97
C PRO A 105 3.71 -9.63 26.12
N PRO A 106 4.94 -9.47 25.60
CA PRO A 106 5.96 -10.50 25.75
C PRO A 106 6.09 -10.86 27.24
N MET A 107 6.30 -12.15 27.53
CA MET A 107 6.57 -12.55 28.92
C MET A 107 7.93 -11.95 29.31
N GLU A 108 7.94 -10.99 30.22
CA GLU A 108 9.14 -10.27 30.67
C GLU A 108 9.72 -10.82 31.98
N ARG A 109 8.95 -11.66 32.69
CA ARG A 109 9.36 -12.24 33.97
C ARG A 109 9.46 -13.77 33.89
N PHE A 110 10.62 -14.25 34.31
CA PHE A 110 10.94 -15.66 34.39
C PHE A 110 11.57 -15.94 35.76
N LYS A 111 11.27 -17.11 36.31
CA LYS A 111 11.85 -17.63 37.55
C LYS A 111 12.58 -18.93 37.25
N MET A 112 13.68 -19.14 37.96
CA MET A 112 14.45 -20.36 37.84
C MET A 112 14.10 -21.31 38.99
N GLY A 113 13.72 -22.54 38.66
CA GLY A 113 13.50 -23.61 39.63
C GLY A 113 14.78 -23.95 40.41
N LYS A 114 14.63 -24.54 41.60
CA LYS A 114 15.79 -24.99 42.38
C LYS A 114 16.49 -26.14 41.67
N VAL A 115 17.82 -26.06 41.54
CA VAL A 115 18.65 -27.15 41.04
C VAL A 115 18.57 -28.34 42.00
N GLY A 116 18.15 -29.49 41.49
CA GLY A 116 18.13 -30.75 42.22
C GLY A 116 19.43 -31.53 42.04
N GLY A 117 20.15 -31.80 43.12
CA GLY A 117 21.32 -32.69 43.10
C GLY A 117 22.56 -32.13 42.39
N LYS A 118 23.43 -33.02 41.90
CA LYS A 118 24.69 -32.65 41.22
C LYS A 118 24.43 -32.33 39.75
N LEU A 119 25.01 -31.23 39.29
CA LEU A 119 24.97 -30.83 37.88
C LEU A 119 25.73 -31.82 36.98
N PRO A 120 25.27 -32.04 35.74
CA PRO A 120 26.01 -32.82 34.75
C PRO A 120 27.44 -32.27 34.56
N ALA A 121 28.40 -33.18 34.33
CA ALA A 121 29.79 -32.82 34.06
C ALA A 121 29.93 -32.16 32.67
N GLU A 122 29.20 -32.69 31.70
CA GLU A 122 29.18 -32.20 30.32
C GLU A 122 28.57 -30.80 30.21
N PRO A 123 29.26 -29.82 29.60
CA PRO A 123 28.79 -28.44 29.51
C PRO A 123 27.44 -28.28 28.81
N ILE A 124 27.20 -29.04 27.73
CA ILE A 124 25.96 -28.98 26.94
C ILE A 124 24.79 -29.52 27.76
N ALA A 125 24.93 -30.71 28.34
CA ALA A 125 23.90 -31.34 29.16
C ALA A 125 23.58 -30.51 30.42
N ARG A 126 24.58 -29.80 30.97
CA ARG A 126 24.38 -28.87 32.09
C ARG A 126 23.54 -27.65 31.67
N ALA A 127 23.82 -27.08 30.50
CA ALA A 127 23.06 -25.94 29.98
C ALA A 127 21.60 -26.34 29.69
N GLU A 128 21.38 -27.48 29.04
CA GLU A 128 20.03 -28.02 28.78
C GLU A 128 19.24 -28.23 30.08
N TYR A 129 19.86 -28.86 31.08
CA TYR A 129 19.22 -29.06 32.39
C TYR A 129 18.83 -27.74 33.06
N LEU A 130 19.69 -26.72 33.02
CA LEU A 130 19.41 -25.42 33.61
C LEU A 130 18.31 -24.67 32.85
N TYR A 131 18.32 -24.68 31.51
CA TYR A 131 17.28 -24.01 30.74
C TYR A 131 15.89 -24.61 30.95
N ASN A 132 15.81 -25.93 31.18
CA ASN A 132 14.55 -26.60 31.48
C ASN A 132 13.94 -26.24 32.85
N LEU A 133 14.71 -25.57 33.74
CA LEU A 133 14.21 -25.08 35.03
C LEU A 133 13.67 -23.65 34.95
N ILE A 134 13.81 -22.96 33.81
CA ILE A 134 13.27 -21.62 33.63
C ILE A 134 11.76 -21.75 33.37
N GLU A 135 10.97 -21.25 34.31
CA GLU A 135 9.52 -21.13 34.18
C GLU A 135 9.16 -19.67 34.00
N SER A 136 8.14 -19.39 33.20
CA SER A 136 7.55 -18.07 33.16
C SER A 136 6.65 -17.84 34.39
N GLU A 137 6.62 -16.61 34.92
CA GLU A 137 5.85 -16.24 36.12
C GLU A 137 4.34 -16.09 35.85
#